data_AF-A0A9N9GBT8-F1
#
_entry.id   AF-A0A9N9GBT8-F1
#
_cell.length_a   1.000
_cell.length_b   1.000
_cell.length_c   1.000
_cell.angle_alpha   90.00
_cell.angle_beta   90.00
_cell.angle_gamma   90.00
#
_symmetry.space_group_name_H-M   'P 1'
#
loop_
_entity.id
_entity.type
_entity.pdbx_description
1 polymer ?
#
loop_
_entity_poly.entity_id
_entity_poly.type
_entity_poly.pdbx_seq_one_letter_code
_entity_poly.pdbx_strand_id
1 'polypeptide(L)'
;MVYSFLSVDLIYLQLQSKKKNIIDNPVFYLNEFNFVYKLHSELYLENRQKAASIAQNNRIRKIINEIIQEITRKKRFVVVRHDITTNILPNTDIKIVLTANLITRINRRCDETKSTATEITRNILFRDEKLYKFIEDAIKVSTSIDTTYLSINQ
;
A
#
# COMPACT_ATOMS: atom_id res chain seq x y z
N MET A 1 17.84 -22.48 7.59
CA MET A 1 17.21 -22.84 6.30
C MET A 1 17.02 -21.53 5.54
N VAL A 2 17.92 -21.22 4.62
CA VAL A 2 17.95 -19.92 3.92
C VAL A 2 16.88 -19.95 2.85
N TYR A 3 15.79 -19.21 3.02
CA TYR A 3 14.89 -18.93 1.90
C TYR A 3 15.72 -18.23 0.82
N SER A 4 15.96 -18.92 -0.30
CA SER A 4 16.64 -18.33 -1.44
C SER A 4 15.82 -17.12 -1.91
N PHE A 5 16.50 -15.98 -2.04
CA PHE A 5 15.87 -14.73 -2.45
C PHE A 5 15.32 -14.90 -3.87
N LEU A 6 14.01 -14.78 -4.04
CA LEU A 6 13.42 -14.62 -5.37
C LEU A 6 13.97 -13.32 -5.97
N SER A 7 14.67 -13.43 -7.10
CA SER A 7 15.10 -12.26 -7.86
C SER A 7 13.89 -11.45 -8.33
N VAL A 8 14.09 -10.15 -8.56
CA VAL A 8 13.04 -9.26 -9.10
C VAL A 8 12.46 -9.82 -10.40
N ASP A 9 13.28 -10.48 -11.22
CA ASP A 9 12.84 -11.14 -12.47
C ASP A 9 11.94 -12.34 -12.19
N LEU A 10 12.27 -13.19 -11.21
CA LEU A 10 11.40 -14.30 -10.82
C LEU A 10 10.05 -13.80 -10.30
N ILE A 11 10.05 -12.74 -9.48
CA ILE A 11 8.82 -12.10 -8.99
C ILE A 11 8.00 -11.57 -10.17
N TYR A 12 8.65 -10.90 -11.12
CA TYR A 12 8.00 -10.39 -12.32
C TYR A 12 7.33 -11.51 -13.13
N LEU A 13 8.04 -12.62 -13.39
CA LEU A 13 7.50 -13.76 -14.14
C LEU A 13 6.33 -14.43 -13.39
N GLN A 14 6.44 -14.59 -12.08
CA GLN A 14 5.36 -15.12 -11.24
C GLN A 14 4.12 -14.21 -11.26
N LEU A 15 4.30 -12.90 -11.17
CA LEU A 15 3.18 -11.95 -11.28
C LEU A 15 2.54 -11.97 -12.66
N GLN A 16 3.34 -12.01 -13.73
CA GLN A 16 2.81 -12.09 -15.10
C GLN A 16 1.97 -13.35 -15.31
N SER A 17 2.49 -14.52 -14.92
CA SER A 17 1.78 -15.80 -15.08
C SER A 17 0.47 -15.85 -14.29
N LYS A 18 0.40 -15.20 -13.13
CA LYS A 18 -0.80 -15.18 -12.28
C LYS A 18 -1.77 -14.04 -12.61
N LYS A 19 -1.35 -13.03 -13.37
CA LYS A 19 -2.11 -11.80 -13.65
C LYS A 19 -3.56 -12.08 -14.05
N LYS A 20 -3.76 -12.95 -15.05
CA LYS A 20 -5.10 -13.29 -15.57
C LYS A 20 -5.99 -13.90 -14.48
N ASN A 21 -5.47 -14.88 -13.74
CA ASN A 21 -6.23 -15.55 -12.68
C ASN A 21 -6.61 -14.58 -11.56
N ILE A 22 -5.73 -13.64 -11.21
CA ILE A 22 -6.01 -12.58 -10.22
C ILE A 22 -7.14 -11.67 -10.71
N ILE A 23 -7.10 -11.25 -11.98
CA ILE A 23 -8.13 -10.40 -12.57
C ILE A 23 -9.48 -11.13 -12.65
N ASP A 24 -9.48 -12.41 -13.01
CA ASP A 24 -10.68 -13.22 -13.15
C ASP A 24 -11.30 -13.58 -11.78
N ASN A 25 -10.49 -13.69 -10.72
CA ASN A 25 -10.92 -14.12 -9.38
C ASN A 25 -10.40 -13.22 -8.24
N PRO A 26 -10.64 -11.89 -8.27
CA PRO A 26 -9.96 -10.96 -7.38
C PRO A 26 -10.31 -11.15 -5.90
N VAL A 27 -11.56 -11.52 -5.60
CA VAL A 27 -12.01 -11.78 -4.22
C VAL A 27 -11.34 -13.02 -3.63
N PHE A 28 -11.18 -14.07 -4.44
CA PHE A 28 -10.48 -15.28 -4.02
C PHE A 28 -9.03 -14.96 -3.64
N TYR A 29 -8.28 -14.29 -4.52
CA TYR A 29 -6.89 -13.94 -4.22
C TYR A 29 -6.75 -12.95 -3.06
N LEU A 30 -7.68 -12.01 -2.89
CA LEU A 30 -7.68 -11.12 -1.73
C LEU A 30 -7.88 -11.91 -0.43
N ASN A 31 -8.77 -12.90 -0.42
CA ASN A 31 -8.98 -13.78 0.73
C ASN A 31 -7.74 -14.63 1.03
N GLU A 32 -7.11 -15.21 0.01
CA GLU A 32 -5.85 -15.93 0.16
C GLU A 32 -4.75 -15.05 0.76
N PHE A 33 -4.58 -13.82 0.27
CA PHE A 33 -3.61 -12.87 0.83
C PHE A 33 -3.92 -12.51 2.28
N ASN A 34 -5.19 -12.28 2.61
CA ASN A 34 -5.62 -11.99 3.98
C ASN A 34 -5.39 -13.18 4.92
N PHE A 35 -5.58 -14.40 4.44
CA PHE A 35 -5.30 -15.62 5.19
C PHE A 35 -3.80 -15.75 5.50
N VAL A 36 -2.95 -15.61 4.48
CA VAL A 36 -1.48 -15.64 4.64
C VAL A 36 -1.01 -14.54 5.59
N TYR A 37 -1.55 -13.32 5.46
CA TYR A 37 -1.23 -12.21 6.35
C TYR A 37 -1.54 -12.52 7.82
N LYS A 38 -2.71 -13.13 8.09
CA LYS A 38 -3.11 -13.52 9.45
C LYS A 38 -2.23 -14.64 10.00
N LEU A 39 -1.85 -15.62 9.17
CA LEU A 39 -1.06 -16.78 9.59
C LEU A 39 0.41 -16.44 9.87
N HIS A 40 0.96 -15.45 9.15
CA HIS A 40 2.39 -15.12 9.18
C HIS A 40 2.65 -13.62 9.39
N SER A 41 2.00 -13.04 10.41
CA SER A 41 2.08 -11.59 10.69
C SER A 41 3.50 -11.08 10.95
N GLU A 42 4.33 -11.87 11.64
CA GLU A 42 5.74 -11.55 11.91
C GLU A 42 6.58 -11.57 10.63
N LEU A 43 6.48 -12.64 9.82
CA LEU A 43 7.17 -12.76 8.54
C LEU A 43 6.72 -11.67 7.55
N TYR A 44 5.45 -11.24 7.63
CA TYR A 44 4.95 -10.12 6.85
C TYR A 44 5.63 -8.80 7.22
N LEU A 45 5.89 -8.57 8.52
CA LEU A 45 6.59 -7.38 8.99
C LEU A 45 8.01 -7.31 8.43
N GLU A 46 8.74 -8.43 8.44
CA GLU A 46 10.08 -8.55 7.85
C GLU A 46 10.06 -8.29 6.33
N ASN A 47 9.06 -8.81 5.63
CA ASN A 47 8.94 -8.67 4.18
C ASN A 47 8.41 -7.29 3.73
N ARG A 48 7.86 -6.47 4.64
CA ARG A 48 7.36 -5.13 4.33
C ARG A 48 8.45 -4.22 3.75
N GLN A 49 9.66 -4.27 4.29
CA GLN A 49 10.77 -3.44 3.81
C GLN A 49 11.17 -3.84 2.38
N LYS A 50 11.18 -5.15 2.09
CA LYS A 50 11.47 -5.67 0.75
C LYS A 50 10.38 -5.29 -0.25
N ALA A 51 9.11 -5.31 0.16
CA ALA A 51 8.00 -4.89 -0.69
C ALA A 51 8.15 -3.44 -1.18
N ALA A 52 8.64 -2.53 -0.33
CA ALA A 52 8.89 -1.14 -0.70
C ALA A 52 10.01 -1.00 -1.75
N SER A 53 11.03 -1.86 -1.72
CA SER A 53 12.08 -1.91 -2.75
C SER A 53 11.54 -2.48 -4.06
N ILE A 54 10.82 -3.61 -3.99
CA ILE A 54 10.24 -4.28 -5.16
C ILE A 54 9.23 -3.37 -5.88
N ALA A 55 8.43 -2.60 -5.13
CA ALA A 55 7.42 -1.69 -5.67
C ALA A 55 8.01 -0.51 -6.48
N GLN A 56 9.31 -0.23 -6.37
CA GLN A 56 10.01 0.77 -7.18
C GLN A 56 10.35 0.24 -8.59
N ASN A 57 10.30 -1.07 -8.81
CA ASN A 57 10.54 -1.63 -10.14
C ASN A 57 9.37 -1.31 -11.07
N ASN A 58 9.65 -0.58 -12.15
CA ASN A 58 8.63 -0.12 -13.11
C ASN A 58 7.85 -1.27 -13.78
N ARG A 59 8.50 -2.42 -14.05
CA ARG A 59 7.84 -3.57 -14.70
C ARG A 59 6.81 -4.21 -13.77
N ILE A 60 7.19 -4.41 -12.51
CA ILE A 60 6.28 -4.94 -11.47
C ILE A 60 5.15 -3.95 -11.19
N ARG A 61 5.49 -2.67 -11.03
CA ARG A 61 4.51 -1.60 -10.78
C ARG A 61 3.48 -1.50 -11.91
N LYS A 62 3.91 -1.65 -13.17
CA LYS A 62 3.00 -1.66 -14.33
C LYS A 62 1.97 -2.80 -14.22
N ILE A 63 2.41 -4.03 -13.95
CA ILE A 63 1.50 -5.18 -13.81
C ILE A 63 0.51 -4.96 -12.66
N ILE A 64 0.99 -4.51 -11.50
CA ILE A 64 0.13 -4.27 -10.34
C ILE A 64 -0.91 -3.18 -10.66
N ASN A 65 -0.50 -2.10 -11.34
CA ASN A 65 -1.43 -1.04 -11.74
C ASN A 65 -2.50 -1.57 -12.70
N GLU A 66 -2.12 -2.38 -13.70
CA GLU A 66 -3.06 -3.01 -14.63
C GLU A 66 -4.05 -3.93 -13.88
N ILE A 67 -3.57 -4.74 -12.92
CA ILE A 67 -4.44 -5.57 -12.09
C ILE A 67 -5.43 -4.70 -11.32
N ILE A 68 -4.96 -3.64 -10.65
CA ILE A 68 -5.81 -2.72 -9.87
C ILE A 68 -6.89 -2.10 -10.77
N GLN A 69 -6.50 -1.60 -11.95
CA GLN A 69 -7.43 -0.99 -12.89
C GLN A 69 -8.52 -1.96 -13.35
N GLU A 70 -8.16 -3.21 -13.67
CA GLU A 70 -9.11 -4.22 -14.12
C GLU A 70 -10.07 -4.66 -13.02
N ILE A 71 -9.56 -4.97 -11.82
CA ILE A 71 -10.41 -5.49 -10.73
C ILE A 71 -11.37 -4.43 -10.20
N THR A 72 -10.98 -3.16 -10.24
CA THR A 72 -11.81 -2.04 -9.76
C THR A 72 -12.89 -1.61 -10.75
N ARG A 73 -12.82 -2.04 -12.02
CA ARG A 73 -13.78 -1.67 -13.07
C ARG A 73 -15.24 -1.96 -12.71
N LYS A 74 -15.51 -3.03 -11.95
CA LYS A 74 -16.87 -3.44 -11.55
C LYS A 74 -17.38 -2.78 -10.25
N LYS A 75 -16.76 -1.68 -9.77
CA LYS A 75 -17.17 -0.86 -8.59
C LYS A 75 -17.50 -1.68 -7.32
N ARG A 76 -16.50 -2.36 -6.73
CA ARG A 76 -16.65 -3.16 -5.48
C ARG A 76 -15.44 -3.11 -4.54
N PHE A 77 -14.54 -2.16 -4.74
CA PHE A 77 -13.25 -2.15 -4.06
C PHE A 77 -12.94 -0.76 -3.53
N VAL A 78 -12.43 -0.72 -2.31
CA VAL A 78 -11.72 0.44 -1.76
C VAL A 78 -10.23 0.17 -1.95
N VAL A 79 -9.52 1.08 -2.62
CA VAL A 79 -8.08 0.94 -2.88
C VAL A 79 -7.32 2.04 -2.17
N VAL A 80 -6.32 1.66 -1.39
CA VAL A 80 -5.51 2.58 -0.59
C VAL A 80 -4.09 2.65 -1.16
N ARG A 81 -3.71 3.81 -1.69
CA ARG A 81 -2.34 4.12 -2.13
C ARG A 81 -2.14 5.63 -2.24
N HIS A 82 -0.89 6.10 -2.15
CA HIS A 82 -0.56 7.53 -2.23
C HIS A 82 -0.88 8.17 -3.58
N ASP A 83 -0.86 7.40 -4.66
CA ASP A 83 -1.02 7.87 -6.04
C ASP A 83 -2.26 7.27 -6.74
N ILE A 84 -3.19 6.70 -5.95
CA ILE A 84 -4.37 6.02 -6.49
C ILE A 84 -5.33 7.01 -7.17
N THR A 85 -5.52 8.20 -6.58
CA THR A 85 -6.51 9.19 -7.03
C THR A 85 -6.05 10.08 -8.18
N THR A 86 -4.76 10.01 -8.53
CA THR A 86 -4.11 10.84 -9.55
C THR A 86 -3.59 10.01 -10.73
N ASN A 87 -2.85 8.93 -10.47
CA ASN A 87 -2.14 8.20 -11.53
C ASN A 87 -2.84 6.91 -11.96
N ILE A 88 -3.46 6.20 -11.03
CA ILE A 88 -3.93 4.82 -11.29
C ILE A 88 -5.43 4.80 -11.58
N LEU A 89 -6.23 5.47 -10.73
CA LEU A 89 -7.68 5.59 -10.85
C LEU A 89 -8.11 7.08 -10.80
N PRO A 90 -7.65 7.92 -11.74
CA PRO A 90 -7.97 9.35 -11.75
C PRO A 90 -9.47 9.65 -11.89
N ASN A 91 -10.26 8.71 -12.41
CA ASN A 91 -11.68 8.91 -12.71
C ASN A 91 -12.61 8.17 -11.74
N THR A 92 -12.12 7.75 -10.57
CA THR A 92 -12.97 7.12 -9.54
C THR A 92 -14.00 8.11 -8.99
N ASP A 93 -15.19 7.61 -8.64
CA ASP A 93 -16.31 8.43 -8.16
C ASP A 93 -16.00 9.09 -6.80
N ILE A 94 -15.30 8.38 -5.93
CA ILE A 94 -14.96 8.82 -4.56
C ILE A 94 -13.44 8.79 -4.39
N LYS A 95 -12.90 9.93 -3.94
CA LYS A 95 -11.47 10.14 -3.68
C LYS A 95 -11.29 10.74 -2.29
N ILE A 96 -10.59 10.02 -1.43
CA ILE A 96 -10.34 10.42 -0.03
C ILE A 96 -8.84 10.42 0.22
N VAL A 97 -8.35 11.45 0.89
CA VAL A 97 -6.99 11.51 1.45
C VAL A 97 -7.10 11.65 2.96
N LEU A 98 -6.55 10.68 3.68
CA LEU A 98 -6.46 10.71 5.14
C LEU A 98 -5.16 11.39 5.56
N THR A 99 -5.26 12.43 6.37
CA THR A 99 -4.11 13.14 6.94
C THR A 99 -4.13 13.03 8.46
N ALA A 100 -2.98 13.29 9.08
CA ALA A 100 -2.86 13.46 10.53
C ALA A 100 -1.55 14.20 10.82
N ASN A 101 -1.50 14.94 11.92
CA ASN A 101 -0.28 15.60 12.34
C ASN A 101 0.84 14.57 12.64
N LEU A 102 2.10 15.03 12.62
CA LEU A 102 3.27 14.17 12.76
C LEU A 102 3.28 13.43 14.11
N ILE A 103 2.95 14.12 15.20
CA ILE A 103 2.97 13.55 16.56
C ILE A 103 1.97 12.41 16.71
N THR A 104 0.73 12.59 16.27
CA THR A 104 -0.29 11.55 16.27
C THR A 104 0.14 10.34 15.45
N ARG A 105 0.74 10.55 14.27
CA ARG A 105 1.25 9.44 13.44
C ARG A 105 2.40 8.69 14.12
N ILE A 106 3.32 9.40 14.78
CA ILE A 106 4.41 8.78 15.55
C ILE A 106 3.83 7.92 16.68
N ASN A 107 2.93 8.48 17.48
CA ASN A 107 2.33 7.78 18.63
C ASN A 107 1.61 6.51 18.19
N ARG A 108 0.71 6.61 17.20
CA ARG A 108 0.01 5.45 16.63
C ARG A 108 0.99 4.36 16.15
N ARG A 109 2.09 4.76 15.51
CA ARG A 109 3.07 3.82 15.00
C ARG A 109 3.92 3.19 16.12
N CYS A 110 4.22 3.93 17.18
CA CYS A 110 4.89 3.40 18.38
C CYS A 110 4.04 2.32 19.03
N ASP A 111 2.73 2.57 19.17
CA ASP A 111 1.78 1.62 19.73
C ASP A 111 1.69 0.33 18.89
N GLU A 112 1.74 0.46 17.55
CA GLU A 112 1.71 -0.67 16.63
C GLU A 112 2.97 -1.54 16.65
N THR A 113 4.17 -0.93 16.66
CA THR A 113 5.42 -1.67 16.40
C THR A 113 6.31 -1.89 17.61
N LYS A 114 5.96 -1.31 18.77
CA LYS A 114 6.82 -1.30 19.97
C LYS A 114 8.24 -0.76 19.71
N SER A 115 8.41 0.05 18.66
CA SER A 115 9.70 0.66 18.28
C SER A 115 9.88 2.01 18.95
N THR A 116 11.11 2.53 18.96
CA THR A 116 11.40 3.83 19.57
C THR A 116 10.80 4.98 18.76
N ALA A 117 10.35 6.04 19.44
CA ALA A 117 9.82 7.24 18.79
C ALA A 117 10.83 7.86 17.82
N THR A 118 12.13 7.82 18.14
CA THR A 118 13.20 8.37 17.30
C THR A 118 13.33 7.63 15.97
N GLU A 119 13.31 6.29 15.98
CA GLU A 119 13.36 5.48 14.76
C GLU A 119 12.13 5.71 13.89
N ILE A 120 10.95 5.71 14.51
CA ILE A 120 9.67 5.94 13.83
C ILE A 120 9.63 7.33 13.20
N THR A 121 10.06 8.36 13.92
CA THR A 121 10.09 9.74 13.43
C THR A 121 10.95 9.84 12.16
N ARG A 122 12.17 9.28 12.19
CA ARG A 122 13.05 9.28 11.02
C ARG A 122 12.40 8.53 9.84
N ASN A 123 11.78 7.39 10.10
CA ASN A 123 11.12 6.61 9.04
C ASN A 123 9.94 7.37 8.42
N ILE A 124 9.12 8.01 9.24
CA ILE A 124 7.95 8.79 8.77
C ILE A 124 8.42 9.96 7.92
N LEU A 125 9.35 10.78 8.42
CA LEU A 125 9.84 11.96 7.69
C LEU A 125 10.46 11.59 6.34
N PHE A 126 11.28 10.54 6.31
CA PHE A 126 11.90 10.05 5.07
C PHE A 126 10.86 9.57 4.05
N ARG A 127 9.77 8.95 4.51
CA ARG A 127 8.69 8.50 3.64
C ARG A 127 7.84 9.67 3.14
N ASP A 128 7.53 10.63 4.01
CA ASP A 128 6.78 11.83 3.66
C ASP A 128 7.53 12.64 2.59
N GLU A 129 8.85 12.80 2.73
CA GLU A 129 9.70 13.47 1.75
C GLU A 129 9.64 12.77 0.37
N LYS A 130 9.83 11.44 0.34
CA LYS A 130 9.76 10.66 -0.91
C LYS A 130 8.41 10.68 -1.59
N LEU A 131 7.33 10.83 -0.81
CA LEU A 131 5.96 10.77 -1.29
C LEU A 131 5.32 12.15 -1.43
N TYR A 132 6.06 13.21 -1.09
CA TYR A 132 5.55 14.57 -1.00
C TYR A 132 4.73 14.96 -2.23
N LYS A 133 5.28 14.72 -3.43
CA LYS A 133 4.60 15.07 -4.68
C LYS A 133 3.28 14.31 -4.89
N PHE A 134 3.27 13.01 -4.59
CA PHE A 134 2.04 12.20 -4.73
C PHE A 134 0.97 12.65 -3.73
N ILE A 135 1.36 12.96 -2.49
CA ILE A 135 0.44 13.44 -1.46
C ILE A 135 -0.12 14.81 -1.84
N GLU A 136 0.74 15.73 -2.27
CA GLU A 136 0.36 17.07 -2.72
C GLU A 136 -0.65 17.01 -3.88
N ASP A 137 -0.39 16.18 -4.88
CA ASP A 137 -1.27 16.03 -6.03
C ASP A 137 -2.58 15.32 -5.66
N ALA A 138 -2.55 14.34 -4.75
CA ALA A 138 -3.75 13.67 -4.26
C ALA A 138 -4.68 14.62 -3.49
N ILE A 139 -4.13 15.49 -2.64
CA ILE A 139 -4.90 16.49 -1.88
C ILE A 139 -5.67 17.42 -2.81
N LYS A 140 -5.07 17.83 -3.94
CA LYS A 140 -5.71 18.74 -4.91
C LYS A 140 -6.96 18.16 -5.57
N VAL A 141 -7.07 16.84 -5.66
CA VAL A 141 -8.13 16.15 -6.41
C VAL A 141 -9.05 15.30 -5.55
N SER A 142 -8.88 15.33 -4.22
CA SER A 142 -9.57 14.43 -3.28
C SER A 142 -10.13 15.20 -2.09
N THR A 143 -11.15 14.63 -1.43
CA THR A 143 -11.61 15.15 -0.14
C THR A 143 -10.58 14.77 0.93
N SER A 144 -10.07 15.75 1.67
CA SER A 144 -9.14 15.51 2.78
C SER A 144 -9.88 15.35 4.09
N ILE A 145 -9.54 14.30 4.85
CA ILE A 145 -10.05 14.05 6.19
C ILE A 145 -8.86 14.04 7.15
N ASP A 146 -8.83 15.02 8.06
CA ASP A 146 -7.84 15.06 9.14
C ASP A 146 -8.27 14.14 10.27
N THR A 147 -7.49 13.09 10.49
CA THR A 147 -7.75 12.06 11.50
C THR A 147 -7.00 12.31 12.81
N THR A 148 -6.35 13.48 12.98
CA THR A 148 -5.49 13.78 14.14
C THR A 148 -6.17 13.51 15.48
N TYR A 149 -7.46 13.84 15.59
CA TYR A 149 -8.26 13.70 16.82
C TYR A 149 -9.41 12.70 16.66
N LEU A 150 -9.41 11.92 15.57
CA LEU A 150 -10.43 10.90 15.32
C LEU A 150 -9.96 9.54 15.84
N SER A 151 -10.90 8.84 16.48
CA SER A 151 -10.79 7.41 16.73
C SER A 151 -11.12 6.62 15.46
N ILE A 152 -10.86 5.31 15.46
CA ILE A 152 -11.11 4.44 14.30
C ILE A 152 -12.61 4.39 13.93
N ASN A 153 -13.52 4.64 14.88
CA ASN A 153 -14.96 4.49 14.70
C ASN A 153 -15.68 5.83 14.38
N GLN A 154 -14.94 6.93 14.27
CA GLN A 154 -15.47 8.27 13.93
C GLN A 154 -15.15 8.60 12.48
#